data_AF-A0A8K0XSE9-F1
#
_entry.id   AF-A0A8K0XSE9-F1
#
_cell.length_a   1.000
_cell.length_b   1.000
_cell.length_c   1.000
_cell.angle_alpha   90.00
_cell.angle_beta   90.00
_cell.angle_gamma   90.00
#
_symmetry.space_group_name_H-M   'P 1'
#
loop_
_entity.id
_entity.type
_entity.pdbx_description
1 polymer ?
#
loop_
_entity_poly.entity_id
_entity_poly.type
_entity_poly.pdbx_seq_one_letter_code
_entity_poly.pdbx_strand_id
1 'polypeptide(L)'
;MPSAIPYRSQKVRQTIILNVCWPVTQYFGIKKEARLARFGEQGYSMLCFAVSGAWGYRIMAQLPTWWYNTSEFWIEYPHWEMILQLKAYYLLQAAYWCHQLLVMALRLEKPPKDYAELIAHHFVTVWLVGWSYLINLTCIGNAVYMSMDIPDTFLAFSMLLNYMRFERAKIVAVIVFCGIWTYFRHYLNIVMLWSVWNEFELMTETSKRWDPAAGVWLTW
;
A
#
# COMPACT_ATOMS: atom_id res chain seq x y z
N MET A 1 27.47 -24.44 14.51
CA MET A 1 26.04 -24.77 14.37
C MET A 1 25.26 -23.48 14.52
N PRO A 2 24.52 -23.01 13.49
CA PRO A 2 23.79 -21.74 13.60
C PRO A 2 22.65 -21.93 14.59
N SER A 3 22.59 -21.04 15.58
CA SER A 3 21.52 -20.94 16.56
C SER A 3 20.17 -20.79 15.87
N ALA A 4 19.17 -21.48 16.39
CA ALA A 4 17.80 -21.47 15.91
C ALA A 4 17.25 -20.04 15.86
N ILE A 5 17.08 -19.53 14.65
CA ILE A 5 16.45 -18.25 14.36
C ILE A 5 14.98 -18.32 14.83
N PRO A 6 14.49 -17.43 15.71
CA PRO A 6 13.16 -17.52 16.32
C PRO A 6 12.06 -16.99 15.40
N TYR A 7 12.10 -17.35 14.12
CA TYR A 7 11.04 -17.05 13.17
C TYR A 7 10.19 -18.32 13.04
N ARG A 8 9.05 -18.40 13.76
CA ARG A 8 8.22 -19.61 13.78
C ARG A 8 6.77 -19.38 13.33
N SER A 9 6.49 -18.41 12.45
CA SER A 9 5.09 -18.22 12.02
C SER A 9 4.80 -17.99 10.54
N GLN A 10 5.74 -17.65 9.64
CA GLN A 10 5.39 -17.40 8.22
C GLN A 10 6.46 -17.83 7.22
N LYS A 11 6.20 -18.94 6.50
CA LYS A 11 7.14 -19.59 5.56
C LYS A 11 7.55 -18.71 4.37
N VAL A 12 6.63 -17.91 3.81
CA VAL A 12 6.92 -17.04 2.64
C VAL A 12 7.83 -15.87 3.02
N ARG A 13 7.51 -15.22 4.14
CA ARG A 13 8.33 -14.13 4.71
C ARG A 13 9.74 -14.62 5.03
N GLN A 14 9.86 -15.83 5.59
CA GLN A 14 11.14 -16.46 5.84
C GLN A 14 11.96 -16.67 4.57
N THR A 15 11.38 -17.16 3.48
CA THR A 15 12.11 -17.39 2.23
C THR A 15 12.70 -16.11 1.65
N ILE A 16 11.95 -15.00 1.66
CA ILE A 16 12.44 -13.70 1.16
C ILE A 16 13.52 -13.14 2.09
N ILE A 17 13.32 -13.22 3.41
CA ILE A 17 14.30 -12.77 4.40
C ILE A 17 15.59 -13.60 4.29
N LEU A 18 15.50 -14.92 4.10
CA LEU A 18 16.65 -15.82 4.04
C LEU A 18 17.39 -15.75 2.69
N ASN A 19 16.70 -15.54 1.57
CA ASN A 19 17.35 -15.54 0.26
C ASN A 19 17.85 -14.15 -0.16
N VAL A 20 17.17 -13.06 0.24
CA VAL A 20 17.53 -11.70 -0.18
C VAL A 20 18.18 -10.91 0.96
N CYS A 21 17.58 -10.92 2.15
CA CYS A 21 18.06 -10.08 3.25
C CYS A 21 19.27 -10.67 3.98
N TRP A 22 19.32 -12.00 4.18
CA TRP A 22 20.41 -12.69 4.87
C TRP A 22 21.80 -12.48 4.22
N PRO A 23 22.01 -12.68 2.90
CA PRO A 23 23.34 -12.45 2.30
C PRO A 23 23.80 -10.99 2.43
N VAL A 24 22.87 -10.04 2.29
CA VAL A 24 23.12 -8.60 2.50
C VAL A 24 23.55 -8.33 3.94
N THR A 25 22.89 -8.94 4.92
CA THR A 25 23.21 -8.74 6.34
C THR A 25 24.54 -9.35 6.77
N GLN A 26 24.94 -10.46 6.15
CA GLN A 26 26.26 -11.08 6.35
C GLN A 26 27.35 -10.21 5.74
N TYR A 27 27.13 -9.64 4.54
CA TYR A 27 28.05 -8.71 3.91
C TYR A 27 28.28 -7.44 4.75
N PHE A 28 27.23 -6.88 5.35
CA PHE A 28 27.31 -5.68 6.19
C PHE A 28 27.59 -5.94 7.68
N GLY A 29 27.81 -7.20 8.08
CA GLY A 29 28.22 -7.55 9.44
C GLY A 29 27.19 -7.19 10.53
N ILE A 30 25.89 -7.31 10.26
CA ILE A 30 24.84 -7.02 11.24
C ILE A 30 24.75 -8.16 12.27
N LYS A 31 25.47 -8.03 13.40
CA LYS A 31 25.62 -9.10 14.40
C LYS A 31 24.48 -9.24 15.43
N LYS A 32 23.67 -8.20 15.65
CA LYS A 32 22.61 -8.22 16.67
C LYS A 32 21.33 -8.86 16.10
N GLU A 33 20.89 -9.97 16.66
CA GLU A 33 19.69 -10.72 16.21
C GLU A 33 18.43 -9.84 16.12
N ALA A 34 18.17 -8.99 17.12
CA ALA A 34 17.01 -8.10 17.09
C ALA A 34 17.10 -7.05 15.95
N ARG A 35 18.30 -6.57 15.60
CA ARG A 35 18.49 -5.64 14.49
C ARG A 35 18.34 -6.35 13.14
N LEU A 36 18.86 -7.57 13.06
CA LEU A 36 18.72 -8.42 11.89
C LEU A 36 17.25 -8.73 11.59
N ALA A 37 16.48 -8.99 12.64
CA ALA A 37 15.07 -9.27 12.53
C ALA A 37 14.29 -8.08 11.93
N ARG A 38 14.53 -6.87 12.47
CA ARG A 38 13.93 -5.63 11.97
C ARG A 38 14.39 -5.28 10.55
N PHE A 39 15.65 -5.56 10.21
CA PHE A 39 16.15 -5.39 8.84
C PHE A 39 15.40 -6.27 7.85
N GLY A 40 15.22 -7.56 8.18
CA GLY A 40 14.47 -8.49 7.35
C GLY A 40 12.99 -8.09 7.18
N GLU A 41 12.35 -7.62 8.25
CA GLU A 41 10.98 -7.09 8.21
C GLU A 41 10.87 -5.89 7.26
N GLN A 42 11.77 -4.90 7.40
CA GLN A 42 11.78 -3.73 6.51
C GLN A 42 12.13 -4.07 5.06
N GLY A 43 13.00 -5.05 4.85
CA GLY A 43 13.36 -5.52 3.51
C GLY A 43 12.19 -6.21 2.81
N TYR A 44 11.45 -7.04 3.53
CA TYR A 44 10.22 -7.65 3.04
C TYR A 44 9.17 -6.59 2.68
N SER A 45 8.90 -5.65 3.58
CA SER A 45 7.94 -4.56 3.32
C SER A 45 8.35 -3.71 2.12
N MET A 46 9.63 -3.34 2.00
CA MET A 46 10.13 -2.58 0.85
C MET A 46 9.88 -3.32 -0.48
N LEU A 47 10.17 -4.63 -0.53
CA LEU A 47 9.96 -5.41 -1.75
C LEU A 47 8.46 -5.52 -2.09
N CYS A 48 7.60 -5.74 -1.11
CA CYS A 48 6.16 -5.78 -1.31
C CYS A 48 5.65 -4.45 -1.87
N PHE A 49 5.99 -3.32 -1.24
CA PHE A 49 5.57 -1.98 -1.67
C PHE A 49 6.15 -1.58 -3.03
N ALA A 50 7.41 -1.95 -3.32
CA ALA A 50 8.03 -1.66 -4.61
C ALA A 50 7.32 -2.40 -5.75
N VAL A 51 7.02 -3.69 -5.54
CA VAL A 51 6.33 -4.52 -6.55
C VAL A 51 4.88 -4.08 -6.71
N SER A 52 4.17 -3.80 -5.60
CA SER A 52 2.78 -3.33 -5.66
C SER A 52 2.69 -1.93 -6.28
N GLY A 53 3.60 -1.01 -5.94
CA GLY A 53 3.68 0.32 -6.52
C GLY A 53 3.98 0.28 -8.02
N ALA A 54 4.93 -0.56 -8.46
CA ALA A 54 5.23 -0.74 -9.88
C ALA A 54 4.07 -1.37 -10.66
N TRP A 55 3.35 -2.32 -10.05
CA TRP A 55 2.17 -2.93 -10.66
C TRP A 55 1.02 -1.91 -10.78
N GLY A 56 0.74 -1.16 -9.72
CA GLY A 56 -0.26 -0.08 -9.73
C GLY A 56 0.05 0.97 -10.81
N TYR A 57 1.32 1.39 -10.90
CA TYR A 57 1.79 2.30 -11.95
C TYR A 57 1.51 1.77 -13.35
N ARG A 58 1.84 0.51 -13.61
CA ARG A 58 1.60 -0.14 -14.91
C ARG A 58 0.11 -0.25 -15.22
N ILE A 59 -0.75 -0.46 -14.23
CA ILE A 59 -2.20 -0.51 -14.41
C ILE A 59 -2.74 0.88 -14.72
N MET A 60 -2.33 1.89 -13.96
CA MET A 60 -2.73 3.28 -14.19
C MET A 60 -2.32 3.76 -15.59
N ALA A 61 -1.16 3.31 -16.10
CA ALA A 61 -0.72 3.61 -17.47
C ALA A 61 -1.59 3.00 -18.58
N GLN A 62 -2.39 1.99 -18.26
CA GLN A 62 -3.31 1.33 -19.20
C GLN A 62 -4.74 1.88 -19.10
N LEU A 63 -5.03 2.72 -18.12
CA LEU A 63 -6.35 3.28 -17.85
C LEU A 63 -6.39 4.76 -18.27
N PRO A 64 -7.57 5.32 -18.60
CA PRO A 64 -7.71 6.74 -18.93
C PRO A 64 -7.37 7.65 -17.73
N THR A 65 -7.35 7.09 -16.52
CA THR A 65 -6.95 7.74 -15.26
C THR A 65 -5.44 8.02 -15.16
N TRP A 66 -4.70 7.86 -16.26
CA TRP A 66 -3.26 8.03 -16.29
C TRP A 66 -2.80 9.39 -15.74
N TRP A 67 -1.86 9.23 -14.82
CA TRP A 67 -1.33 10.17 -13.84
C TRP A 67 -2.36 11.03 -13.11
N TYR A 68 -3.26 10.37 -12.38
CA TYR A 68 -4.27 11.02 -11.52
C TYR A 68 -5.15 11.99 -12.32
N ASN A 69 -5.47 11.65 -13.57
CA ASN A 69 -6.51 12.36 -14.31
C ASN A 69 -7.86 12.05 -13.66
N THR A 70 -8.28 12.94 -12.76
CA THR A 70 -9.37 12.65 -11.82
C THR A 70 -10.76 12.73 -12.44
N SER A 71 -10.92 13.45 -13.56
CA SER A 71 -12.18 13.50 -14.29
C SER A 71 -12.65 12.11 -14.73
N GLU A 72 -11.70 11.26 -15.14
CA GLU A 72 -11.91 9.88 -15.59
C GLU A 72 -12.30 8.93 -14.44
N PHE A 73 -12.26 9.38 -13.19
CA PHE A 73 -12.85 8.62 -12.08
C PHE A 73 -14.38 8.59 -12.17
N TRP A 74 -14.98 9.66 -12.70
CA TRP A 74 -16.42 9.91 -12.68
C TRP A 74 -17.08 9.71 -14.04
N ILE A 75 -16.37 10.04 -15.12
CA ILE A 75 -16.81 9.78 -16.49
C ILE A 75 -17.08 8.27 -16.62
N GLU A 76 -18.25 7.91 -17.18
CA GLU A 76 -18.71 6.52 -17.36
C GLU A 76 -18.89 5.70 -16.06
N TYR A 77 -18.81 6.35 -14.88
CA TYR A 77 -19.11 5.66 -13.63
C TYR A 77 -20.60 5.20 -13.59
N PRO A 78 -20.89 3.97 -13.11
CA PRO A 78 -19.97 2.99 -12.54
C PRO A 78 -19.18 2.15 -13.57
N HIS A 79 -17.90 1.96 -13.29
CA HIS A 79 -16.95 1.17 -14.09
C HIS A 79 -17.15 -0.34 -13.88
N TRP A 80 -18.19 -0.92 -14.50
CA TRP A 80 -18.52 -2.34 -14.36
C TRP A 80 -17.45 -3.28 -14.93
N GLU A 81 -16.89 -2.91 -16.08
CA GLU A 81 -15.88 -3.69 -16.76
C GLU A 81 -14.49 -3.32 -16.24
N MET A 82 -13.97 -4.17 -15.35
CA MET A 82 -12.62 -4.03 -14.84
C MET A 82 -11.66 -4.94 -15.60
N ILE A 83 -10.57 -4.37 -16.11
CA ILE A 83 -9.48 -5.15 -16.70
C ILE A 83 -8.96 -6.18 -15.70
N LEU A 84 -8.65 -7.39 -16.18
CA LEU A 84 -8.22 -8.51 -15.33
C LEU A 84 -7.03 -8.14 -14.44
N GLN A 85 -6.09 -7.33 -14.96
CA GLN A 85 -4.92 -6.87 -14.23
C GLN A 85 -5.30 -6.00 -13.01
N LEU A 86 -6.23 -5.05 -13.18
CA LEU A 86 -6.72 -4.20 -12.09
C LEU A 86 -7.43 -5.05 -11.05
N LYS A 87 -8.28 -6.00 -11.47
CA LYS A 87 -8.98 -6.91 -10.56
C LYS A 87 -8.02 -7.74 -9.71
N ALA A 88 -7.05 -8.38 -10.36
CA ALA A 88 -6.07 -9.23 -9.68
C ALA A 88 -5.21 -8.41 -8.69
N TYR A 89 -4.73 -7.24 -9.13
CA TYR A 89 -3.96 -6.33 -8.29
C TYR A 89 -4.75 -5.86 -7.07
N TYR A 90 -5.99 -5.40 -7.30
CA TYR A 90 -6.83 -4.84 -6.26
C TYR A 90 -7.19 -5.88 -5.19
N LEU A 91 -7.57 -7.09 -5.62
CA LEU A 91 -7.88 -8.20 -4.70
C LEU A 91 -6.64 -8.69 -3.95
N LEU A 92 -5.47 -8.71 -4.60
CA LEU A 92 -4.23 -9.10 -3.93
C LEU A 92 -3.81 -8.08 -2.87
N GLN A 93 -3.90 -6.78 -3.18
CA GLN A 93 -3.70 -5.70 -2.22
C GLN A 93 -4.67 -5.84 -1.04
N ALA A 94 -5.96 -6.00 -1.32
CA ALA A 94 -6.98 -6.19 -0.30
C ALA A 94 -6.68 -7.42 0.59
N ALA A 95 -6.30 -8.54 0.00
CA ALA A 95 -5.92 -9.74 0.73
C ALA A 95 -4.67 -9.52 1.61
N TYR A 96 -3.68 -8.77 1.12
CA TYR A 96 -2.50 -8.40 1.89
C TYR A 96 -2.86 -7.57 3.13
N TRP A 97 -3.69 -6.53 2.96
CA TRP A 97 -4.12 -5.67 4.07
C TRP A 97 -5.02 -6.40 5.07
N CYS A 98 -5.93 -7.26 4.60
CA CYS A 98 -6.71 -8.15 5.45
C CYS A 98 -5.81 -9.11 6.25
N HIS A 99 -4.82 -9.71 5.60
CA HIS A 99 -3.85 -10.58 6.27
C HIS A 99 -3.05 -9.82 7.34
N GLN A 100 -2.59 -8.60 7.07
CA GLN A 100 -1.92 -7.76 8.07
C GLN A 100 -2.82 -7.47 9.27
N LEU A 101 -4.08 -7.08 9.04
CA LEU A 101 -5.06 -6.86 10.10
C LEU A 101 -5.27 -8.12 10.94
N LEU A 102 -5.43 -9.29 10.32
CA LEU A 102 -5.63 -10.56 11.03
C LEU A 102 -4.40 -10.94 11.88
N VAL A 103 -3.19 -10.79 11.33
CA VAL A 103 -1.94 -11.06 12.06
C VAL A 103 -1.83 -10.19 13.32
N MET A 104 -2.20 -8.92 13.22
CA MET A 104 -2.20 -7.99 14.35
C MET A 104 -3.33 -8.29 15.33
N ALA A 105 -4.57 -8.46 14.86
CA ALA A 105 -5.74 -8.69 15.70
C ALA A 105 -5.64 -10.00 16.51
N LEU A 106 -5.07 -11.05 15.91
CA LEU A 106 -4.81 -12.33 16.57
C LEU A 106 -3.54 -12.33 17.43
N ARG A 107 -2.82 -11.20 17.51
CA ARG A 107 -1.56 -11.05 18.26
C ARG A 107 -0.52 -12.12 17.91
N LEU A 108 -0.48 -12.51 16.63
CA LEU A 108 0.54 -13.44 16.13
C LEU A 108 1.94 -12.81 16.15
N GLU A 109 2.00 -11.49 16.26
CA GLU A 109 3.23 -10.71 16.46
C GLU A 109 3.18 -9.93 17.77
N LYS A 110 4.36 -9.62 18.31
CA LYS A 110 4.48 -8.86 19.55
C LYS A 110 3.86 -7.47 19.35
N PRO A 111 2.83 -7.09 20.14
CA PRO A 111 2.13 -5.83 19.92
C PRO A 111 3.07 -4.64 20.15
N PRO A 112 3.08 -3.64 19.24
CA PRO A 112 3.79 -2.39 19.46
C PRO A 112 3.11 -1.58 20.58
N LYS A 113 3.78 -0.51 21.06
CA LYS A 113 3.22 0.36 22.10
C LYS A 113 1.90 1.02 21.67
N ASP A 114 1.77 1.31 20.37
CA ASP A 114 0.64 2.02 19.79
C ASP A 114 -0.37 1.05 19.14
N TYR A 115 -0.54 -0.14 19.74
CA TYR A 115 -1.31 -1.26 19.18
C TYR A 115 -2.77 -0.92 18.86
N ALA A 116 -3.45 -0.18 19.75
CA ALA A 116 -4.87 0.14 19.58
C ALA A 116 -5.11 1.07 18.38
N GLU A 117 -4.28 2.10 18.25
CA GLU A 117 -4.33 3.04 17.13
C GLU A 117 -3.99 2.34 15.81
N LEU A 118 -2.95 1.49 15.81
CA LEU A 118 -2.54 0.74 14.63
C LEU A 118 -3.63 -0.21 14.13
N ILE A 119 -4.33 -0.90 15.02
CA ILE A 119 -5.46 -1.77 14.65
C ILE A 119 -6.64 -0.98 14.14
N ALA A 120 -7.01 0.11 14.83
CA ALA A 120 -8.10 0.97 14.38
C ALA A 120 -7.82 1.49 12.97
N HIS A 121 -6.60 1.94 12.69
CA HIS A 121 -6.16 2.34 11.36
C HIS A 121 -6.32 1.22 10.33
N HIS A 122 -5.81 0.02 10.60
CA HIS A 122 -5.93 -1.11 9.66
C HIS A 122 -7.37 -1.54 9.42
N PHE A 123 -8.22 -1.46 10.44
CA PHE A 123 -9.64 -1.72 10.29
C PHE A 123 -10.29 -0.72 9.34
N VAL A 124 -10.01 0.59 9.51
CA VAL A 124 -10.51 1.63 8.61
C VAL A 124 -9.97 1.44 7.20
N THR A 125 -8.69 1.10 7.02
CA THR A 125 -8.11 0.84 5.70
C THR A 125 -8.81 -0.32 4.99
N VAL A 126 -8.99 -1.47 5.66
CA VAL A 126 -9.70 -2.63 5.09
C VAL A 126 -11.16 -2.28 4.79
N TRP A 127 -11.81 -1.48 5.63
CA TRP A 127 -13.17 -1.00 5.41
C TRP A 127 -13.27 -0.11 4.17
N LEU A 128 -12.38 0.87 4.01
CA LEU A 128 -12.34 1.76 2.83
C LEU A 128 -12.05 1.00 1.54
N VAL A 129 -11.13 0.03 1.57
CA VAL A 129 -10.83 -0.86 0.44
C VAL A 129 -12.05 -1.71 0.08
N GLY A 130 -12.72 -2.30 1.08
CA GLY A 130 -13.92 -3.09 0.87
C GLY A 130 -15.04 -2.26 0.24
N TRP A 131 -15.31 -1.07 0.77
CA TRP A 131 -16.34 -0.18 0.23
C TRP A 131 -16.02 0.29 -1.16
N SER A 132 -14.80 0.76 -1.43
CA SER A 132 -14.43 1.23 -2.78
C SER A 132 -14.50 0.13 -3.84
N TYR A 133 -14.33 -1.14 -3.46
CA TYR A 133 -14.63 -2.27 -4.35
C TYR A 133 -16.14 -2.48 -4.55
N LEU A 134 -16.94 -2.47 -3.46
CA LEU A 134 -18.39 -2.70 -3.51
C LEU A 134 -19.14 -1.65 -4.35
N ILE A 135 -18.68 -0.40 -4.29
CA ILE A 135 -19.29 0.72 -5.02
C ILE A 135 -18.56 1.06 -6.32
N ASN A 136 -17.75 0.15 -6.89
CA ASN A 136 -17.08 0.37 -8.19
C ASN A 136 -16.16 1.61 -8.27
N LEU A 137 -15.62 2.10 -7.15
CA LEU A 137 -14.59 3.16 -7.11
C LEU A 137 -13.17 2.59 -7.16
N THR A 138 -12.98 1.50 -7.91
CA THR A 138 -11.70 0.78 -8.01
C THR A 138 -10.61 1.62 -8.67
N CYS A 139 -10.96 2.53 -9.59
CA CYS A 139 -10.06 3.50 -10.19
C CYS A 139 -9.47 4.48 -9.15
N ILE A 140 -10.33 5.05 -8.30
CA ILE A 140 -9.89 5.90 -7.17
C ILE A 140 -9.06 5.06 -6.20
N GLY A 141 -9.50 3.84 -5.88
CA GLY A 141 -8.75 2.95 -5.00
C GLY A 141 -7.36 2.59 -5.52
N ASN A 142 -7.18 2.39 -6.83
CA ASN A 142 -5.86 2.20 -7.44
C ASN A 142 -4.97 3.45 -7.27
N ALA A 143 -5.52 4.64 -7.46
CA ALA A 143 -4.81 5.90 -7.26
C ALA A 143 -4.39 6.10 -5.80
N VAL A 144 -5.25 5.72 -4.85
CA VAL A 144 -4.93 5.72 -3.41
C VAL A 144 -3.85 4.70 -3.07
N TYR A 145 -3.93 3.47 -3.57
CA TYR A 145 -2.88 2.47 -3.34
C TYR A 145 -1.51 2.94 -3.82
N MET A 146 -1.44 3.52 -5.02
CA MET A 146 -0.20 4.07 -5.54
C MET A 146 0.32 5.24 -4.70
N SER A 147 -0.56 6.11 -4.20
CA SER A 147 -0.15 7.26 -3.37
C SER A 147 0.41 6.83 -2.01
N MET A 148 0.12 5.60 -1.60
CA MET A 148 0.60 5.00 -0.35
C MET A 148 1.88 4.20 -0.57
N ASP A 149 1.88 3.25 -1.51
CA ASP A 149 2.95 2.27 -1.69
C ASP A 149 4.26 2.88 -2.20
N ILE A 150 4.18 3.88 -3.09
CA ILE A 150 5.38 4.51 -3.67
C ILE A 150 6.19 5.21 -2.57
N PRO A 151 5.65 6.17 -1.79
CA PRO A 151 6.39 6.77 -0.67
C PRO A 151 6.88 5.75 0.36
N ASP A 152 6.06 4.76 0.70
CA ASP A 152 6.37 3.78 1.75
C ASP A 152 7.55 2.88 1.35
N THR A 153 7.74 2.65 0.05
CA THR A 153 8.94 2.01 -0.50
C THR A 153 10.21 2.82 -0.19
N PHE A 154 10.19 4.13 -0.41
CA PHE A 154 11.33 5.01 -0.11
C PHE A 154 11.58 5.14 1.39
N LEU A 155 10.52 5.13 2.21
CA LEU A 155 10.64 5.11 3.66
C LEU A 155 11.34 3.83 4.13
N ALA A 156 10.88 2.67 3.68
CA ALA A 156 11.47 1.38 4.00
C ALA A 156 12.94 1.31 3.55
N PHE A 157 13.25 1.83 2.35
CA PHE A 157 14.62 1.95 1.86
C PHE A 157 15.51 2.80 2.78
N SER A 158 15.01 3.95 3.24
CA SER A 158 15.75 4.81 4.18
C SER A 158 16.05 4.11 5.52
N MET A 159 15.11 3.28 6.01
CA MET A 159 15.29 2.48 7.22
C MET A 159 16.35 1.38 7.01
N LEU A 160 16.36 0.73 5.86
CA LEU A 160 17.40 -0.26 5.52
C LEU A 160 18.80 0.37 5.53
N LEU A 161 18.96 1.55 4.93
CA LEU A 161 20.22 2.30 4.97
C LEU A 161 20.65 2.65 6.41
N ASN A 162 19.70 3.00 7.26
CA ASN A 162 19.95 3.26 8.68
C ASN A 162 20.48 2.00 9.41
N TYR A 163 19.90 0.83 9.14
CA TYR A 163 20.39 -0.43 9.71
C TYR A 163 21.78 -0.83 9.22
N MET A 164 22.12 -0.50 7.97
CA MET A 164 23.46 -0.69 7.38
C MET A 164 24.48 0.36 7.83
N ARG A 165 24.08 1.37 8.63
CA ARG A 165 24.93 2.46 9.14
C ARG A 165 25.50 3.37 8.04
N PHE A 166 24.79 3.49 6.91
CA PHE A 166 25.17 4.39 5.84
C PHE A 166 24.63 5.79 6.08
N GLU A 167 25.26 6.55 6.98
CA GLU A 167 24.75 7.84 7.45
C GLU A 167 24.50 8.87 6.33
N ARG A 168 25.45 9.03 5.39
CA ARG A 168 25.29 9.97 4.27
C ARG A 168 24.16 9.55 3.32
N ALA A 169 24.13 8.27 2.92
CA ALA A 169 23.10 7.76 2.02
C ALA A 169 21.71 7.80 2.67
N LYS A 170 21.62 7.51 3.98
CA LYS A 170 20.39 7.62 4.77
C LYS A 170 19.83 9.04 4.74
N ILE A 171 20.66 10.06 4.99
CA ILE A 171 20.22 11.46 4.98
C ILE A 171 19.66 11.82 3.61
N VAL A 172 20.36 11.47 2.53
CA VAL A 172 19.88 11.71 1.16
C VAL A 172 18.55 10.98 0.90
N ALA A 173 18.45 9.71 1.28
CA ALA A 173 17.23 8.92 1.10
C ALA A 173 16.03 9.49 1.86
N VAL A 174 16.23 10.00 3.08
CA VAL A 174 15.18 10.65 3.87
C VAL A 174 14.72 11.95 3.21
N ILE A 175 15.63 12.77 2.69
CA ILE A 175 15.28 14.01 1.96
C ILE A 175 14.45 13.68 0.71
N VAL A 176 14.88 12.69 -0.07
CA VAL A 176 14.14 12.20 -1.24
C VAL A 176 12.77 11.67 -0.84
N PHE A 177 12.71 10.84 0.22
CA PHE A 177 11.45 10.35 0.77
C PHE A 177 10.52 11.49 1.15
N CYS A 178 10.99 12.53 1.85
CA CYS A 178 10.15 13.66 2.24
C CYS A 178 9.52 14.34 1.01
N GLY A 179 10.29 14.58 -0.06
CA GLY A 179 9.75 15.17 -1.29
C GLY A 179 8.67 14.31 -1.94
N ILE A 180 8.96 13.01 -2.09
CA ILE A 180 8.02 12.04 -2.67
C ILE A 180 6.76 11.90 -1.80
N TRP A 181 6.94 11.76 -0.48
CA TRP A 181 5.86 11.66 0.47
C TRP A 181 4.97 12.89 0.48
N THR A 182 5.54 14.10 0.45
CA THR A 182 4.73 15.33 0.35
C THR A 182 3.91 15.35 -0.92
N TYR A 183 4.51 15.00 -2.07
CA TYR A 183 3.79 14.96 -3.34
C TYR A 183 2.65 13.93 -3.35
N PHE A 184 2.92 12.67 -3.03
CA PHE A 184 1.90 11.61 -3.09
C PHE A 184 0.90 11.69 -1.94
N ARG A 185 1.35 11.91 -0.70
CA ARG A 185 0.46 11.88 0.47
C ARG A 185 -0.34 13.15 0.68
N HIS A 186 0.18 14.31 0.26
CA HIS A 186 -0.51 15.59 0.48
C HIS A 186 -1.09 16.09 -0.83
N TYR A 187 -0.25 16.39 -1.81
CA TYR A 187 -0.73 17.01 -3.04
C TYR A 187 -1.72 16.11 -3.80
N LEU A 188 -1.35 14.88 -4.14
CA LEU A 188 -2.23 13.98 -4.92
C LEU A 188 -3.48 13.54 -4.15
N ASN A 189 -3.38 13.31 -2.84
CA ASN A 189 -4.57 13.02 -2.03
C ASN A 189 -5.53 14.22 -1.94
N ILE A 190 -5.02 15.45 -1.84
CA ILE A 190 -5.86 16.66 -1.89
C ILE A 190 -6.52 16.79 -3.27
N VAL A 191 -5.81 16.51 -4.35
CA VAL A 191 -6.39 16.50 -5.72
C VAL A 191 -7.51 15.48 -5.82
N MET A 192 -7.34 14.26 -5.30
CA MET A 192 -8.42 13.26 -5.26
C MET A 192 -9.61 13.71 -4.41
N LEU A 193 -9.38 14.31 -3.25
CA LEU A 193 -10.46 14.85 -2.41
C LEU A 193 -11.19 16.01 -3.09
N TRP A 194 -10.46 16.87 -3.79
CA TRP A 194 -11.05 17.96 -4.57
C TRP A 194 -11.91 17.42 -5.71
N SER A 195 -11.47 16.36 -6.38
CA SER A 195 -12.25 15.65 -7.41
C SER A 195 -13.54 15.05 -6.86
N VAL A 196 -13.48 14.38 -5.70
CA VAL A 196 -14.69 13.89 -5.01
C VAL A 196 -15.68 15.01 -4.70
N TRP A 197 -15.20 16.22 -4.43
CA TRP A 197 -16.07 17.36 -4.12
C TRP A 197 -16.59 18.10 -5.37
N ASN A 198 -15.80 18.25 -6.43
CA ASN A 198 -16.12 19.13 -7.57
C ASN A 198 -16.43 18.38 -8.87
N GLU A 199 -15.86 17.20 -9.07
CA GLU A 199 -16.00 16.43 -10.31
C GLU A 199 -17.07 15.34 -10.23
N PHE A 200 -17.71 15.20 -9.06
CA PHE A 200 -18.83 14.29 -8.88
C PHE A 200 -19.95 14.52 -9.92
N GLU A 201 -20.15 15.78 -10.32
CA GLU A 201 -21.15 16.15 -11.32
C GLU A 201 -20.93 15.50 -12.71
N LEU A 202 -19.69 15.11 -13.03
CA LEU A 202 -19.34 14.44 -14.31
C LEU A 202 -19.92 13.03 -14.43
N MET A 203 -20.39 12.46 -13.32
CA MET A 203 -21.05 11.16 -13.31
C MET A 203 -22.39 11.21 -14.06
N THR A 204 -22.72 10.14 -14.77
CA THR A 204 -24.01 10.01 -15.46
C THR A 204 -25.19 10.18 -14.49
N GLU A 205 -26.20 10.96 -14.86
CA GLU A 205 -27.39 11.20 -14.03
C GLU A 205 -28.12 9.92 -13.59
N THR A 206 -28.06 8.86 -14.40
CA THR A 206 -28.62 7.54 -14.07
C THR A 206 -27.93 6.86 -12.89
N SER A 207 -26.68 7.27 -12.59
CA SER A 207 -25.84 6.76 -11.51
C SER A 207 -25.92 7.61 -10.23
N LYS A 208 -26.63 8.75 -10.24
CA LYS A 208 -26.84 9.64 -9.08
C LYS A 208 -28.13 9.29 -8.33
N ARG A 209 -28.33 8.00 -8.01
CA ARG A 209 -29.52 7.51 -7.28
C ARG A 209 -29.18 6.35 -6.37
N TRP A 210 -29.92 6.20 -5.29
CA TRP A 210 -29.79 5.03 -4.41
C TRP A 210 -30.55 3.85 -5.02
N ASP A 211 -29.85 2.99 -5.77
CA ASP A 211 -30.39 1.74 -6.30
C ASP A 211 -29.35 0.62 -6.22
N PRO A 212 -29.13 0.03 -5.02
CA PRO A 212 -28.18 -1.05 -4.83
C PRO A 212 -28.47 -2.30 -5.67
N ALA A 213 -29.73 -2.53 -6.06
CA ALA A 213 -30.09 -3.67 -6.91
C ALA A 213 -29.55 -3.52 -8.33
N ALA A 214 -29.46 -2.27 -8.82
CA ALA A 214 -28.76 -1.92 -10.06
C ALA A 214 -27.26 -1.61 -9.83
N GLY A 215 -26.74 -1.82 -8.61
CA GLY A 215 -25.39 -1.47 -8.15
C GLY A 215 -25.03 0.01 -8.30
N VAL A 216 -26.03 0.88 -8.16
CA VAL A 216 -25.87 2.32 -8.05
C VAL A 216 -25.97 2.72 -6.58
N TRP A 217 -24.88 3.29 -6.05
CA TRP A 217 -24.72 3.51 -4.61
C TRP A 217 -24.60 4.98 -4.20
N LEU A 218 -24.43 5.90 -5.15
CA LEU A 218 -24.10 7.30 -4.87
C LEU A 218 -25.30 8.20 -5.17
N THR A 219 -25.59 9.16 -4.29
CA THR A 219 -26.90 9.84 -4.25
C THR A 219 -26.88 11.35 -4.43
N TRP A 220 -25.76 11.96 -4.80
CA TRP A 220 -25.71 13.41 -4.98
C TRP A 220 -24.53 13.84 -5.83
#